data_AF-A0A7S0L5K2-F1
#
_entry.id   AF-A0A7S0L5K2-F1
#
_cell.length_a   1.000
_cell.length_b   1.000
_cell.length_c   1.000
_cell.angle_alpha   90.00
_cell.angle_beta   90.00
_cell.angle_gamma   90.00
#
_symmetry.space_group_name_H-M   'P 1'
#
loop_
_entity.id
_entity.type
_entity.pdbx_description
1 polymer ?
#
loop_
_entity_poly.entity_id
_entity_poly.type
_entity_poly.pdbx_seq_one_letter_code
_entity_poly.pdbx_strand_id
1 'polypeptide(L)'
;EQHSSLYNSLDTTRLATAHISPHAAMKQRSTEALARRAAKRGRTLEEQISLDRGNLRGAAPGKRIKQNRTHAVDKQQPQHAETATISVESEQTRQPSQPALPSGALQSAVRKAEPRRQHLKPPSDPSKAWAGSLATADKIEENKLLRERYRKSAESLTPEERERAAALIARDERKQAKKAARADVRAARVDRNKKSHENRQKERLKLSKLKSIEEKKQRRATTAPSSSGSDSVQGSA
;
A
#
# COMPACT_ATOMS: atom_id res chain seq x y z
N GLU A 1 22.08 17.77 67.59
CA GLU A 1 21.10 18.81 67.20
C GLU A 1 21.58 19.51 65.93
N GLN A 2 20.65 20.00 65.12
CA GLN A 2 20.85 20.84 63.93
C GLN A 2 21.30 20.14 62.64
N HIS A 3 20.35 19.57 61.89
CA HIS A 3 20.30 19.71 60.43
C HIS A 3 18.83 19.61 59.99
N SER A 4 18.09 20.68 60.26
CA SER A 4 16.78 20.98 59.67
C SER A 4 16.97 22.00 58.55
N SER A 5 16.12 21.93 57.52
CA SER A 5 16.02 22.88 56.40
C SER A 5 17.16 22.69 55.40
N LEU A 6 16.93 22.21 54.18
CA LEU A 6 16.24 22.95 53.12
C LEU A 6 15.69 21.97 52.07
N TYR A 7 14.52 21.40 52.34
CA TYR A 7 13.63 20.92 51.30
C TYR A 7 12.60 22.02 51.08
N ASN A 8 12.62 22.66 49.90
CA ASN A 8 11.47 23.24 49.19
C ASN A 8 11.95 24.23 48.12
N SER A 9 12.40 23.69 46.98
CA SER A 9 12.30 24.40 45.71
C SER A 9 11.82 23.40 44.67
N LEU A 10 10.54 23.04 44.79
CA LEU A 10 9.82 22.41 43.69
C LEU A 10 9.72 23.46 42.58
N ASP A 11 10.61 23.36 41.61
CA ASP A 11 10.50 24.02 40.32
C ASP A 11 9.16 23.62 39.69
N THR A 12 8.15 24.46 39.91
CA THR A 12 6.91 24.46 39.16
C THR A 12 7.16 25.05 37.78
N THR A 13 8.06 24.43 37.00
CA THR A 13 7.98 24.49 35.55
C THR A 13 6.82 23.59 35.14
N ARG A 14 5.61 24.08 35.41
CA ARG A 14 4.40 23.67 34.68
C ARG A 14 4.73 23.87 33.21
N LEU A 15 5.16 22.79 32.57
CA LEU A 15 5.14 22.61 31.13
C LEU A 15 3.74 23.02 30.67
N ALA A 16 3.64 24.26 30.21
CA ALA A 16 2.54 24.75 29.42
C ALA A 16 2.49 23.83 28.20
N THR A 17 1.75 22.74 28.36
CA THR A 17 1.51 21.79 27.31
C THR A 17 0.51 22.52 26.43
N ALA A 18 1.05 23.36 25.54
CA ALA A 18 0.27 24.05 24.55
C ALA A 18 -0.62 22.99 23.91
N HIS A 19 -1.92 23.15 24.03
CA HIS A 19 -2.91 22.35 23.32
C HIS A 19 -2.72 22.65 21.83
N ILE A 20 -1.69 22.03 21.23
CA ILE A 20 -1.43 22.07 19.81
C ILE A 20 -2.60 21.30 19.21
N SER A 21 -3.52 22.07 18.63
CA SER A 21 -4.67 21.54 17.91
C SER A 21 -4.20 20.39 17.01
N PRO A 22 -4.87 19.22 17.02
CA PRO A 22 -4.44 18.04 16.25
C PRO A 22 -4.27 18.36 14.75
N HIS A 23 -4.93 19.43 14.28
CA HIS A 23 -4.81 19.93 12.92
C HIS A 23 -3.45 20.60 12.60
N ALA A 24 -2.77 21.17 13.60
CA ALA A 24 -1.43 21.75 13.47
C ALA A 24 -0.35 20.66 13.51
N ALA A 25 -0.50 19.66 14.38
CA ALA A 25 0.41 18.49 14.43
C ALA A 25 0.39 17.68 13.12
N MET A 26 -0.76 17.61 12.43
CA MET A 26 -0.88 16.94 11.13
C MET A 26 -0.17 17.70 10.00
N LYS A 27 -0.07 19.03 10.08
CA LYS A 27 0.71 19.87 9.14
C LYS A 27 2.22 19.76 9.38
N GLN A 28 2.68 19.64 10.63
CA GLN A 28 4.10 19.44 10.93
C GLN A 28 4.61 18.05 10.52
N ARG A 29 3.77 17.01 10.66
CA ARG A 29 4.13 15.67 10.18
C ARG A 29 4.24 15.58 8.65
N SER A 30 3.53 16.46 7.91
CA SER A 30 3.62 16.47 6.45
C SER A 30 4.87 17.20 5.94
N THR A 31 5.32 18.27 6.62
CA THR A 31 6.53 19.02 6.23
C THR A 31 7.80 18.22 6.49
N GLU A 32 7.91 17.53 7.62
CA GLU A 32 9.06 16.68 7.91
C GLU A 32 9.15 15.49 6.94
N ALA A 33 8.01 14.89 6.58
CA ALA A 33 7.95 13.82 5.60
C ALA A 33 8.39 14.29 4.20
N LEU A 34 8.03 15.52 3.80
CA LEU A 34 8.50 16.15 2.58
C LEU A 34 10.01 16.41 2.63
N ALA A 35 10.54 16.90 3.75
CA ALA A 35 11.97 17.15 3.94
C ALA A 35 12.80 15.87 3.83
N ARG A 36 12.38 14.78 4.46
CA ARG A 36 13.05 13.47 4.33
C ARG A 36 13.03 12.95 2.89
N ARG A 37 11.94 13.20 2.17
CA ARG A 37 11.79 12.79 0.75
C ARG A 37 12.69 13.63 -0.16
N ALA A 38 12.83 14.93 0.12
CA ALA A 38 13.73 15.84 -0.58
C ALA A 38 15.20 15.47 -0.34
N ALA A 39 15.60 15.28 0.92
CA ALA A 39 16.95 14.85 1.31
C ALA A 39 17.36 13.52 0.66
N LYS A 40 16.45 12.53 0.63
CA LYS A 40 16.68 11.24 -0.05
C LYS A 40 16.93 11.38 -1.55
N ARG A 41 16.48 12.47 -2.16
CA ARG A 41 16.63 12.76 -3.60
C ARG A 41 17.68 13.82 -3.88
N GLY A 42 18.41 14.30 -2.85
CA GLY A 42 19.40 15.36 -2.99
C GLY A 42 18.83 16.71 -3.44
N ARG A 43 17.59 17.02 -3.03
CA ARG A 43 16.88 18.27 -3.40
C ARG A 43 16.49 19.08 -2.17
N THR A 44 16.24 20.37 -2.37
CA THR A 44 15.72 21.25 -1.31
C THR A 44 14.23 21.02 -1.08
N LEU A 45 13.74 21.44 0.08
CA LEU A 45 12.33 21.29 0.45
C LEU A 45 11.42 22.10 -0.50
N GLU A 46 11.80 23.33 -0.88
CA GLU A 46 11.02 24.14 -1.82
C GLU A 46 10.91 23.49 -3.21
N GLU A 47 11.99 22.86 -3.68
CA GLU A 47 12.02 22.21 -4.99
C GLU A 47 11.09 20.98 -5.03
N GLN A 48 11.09 20.18 -3.97
CA GLN A 48 10.18 19.03 -3.84
C GLN A 48 8.71 19.47 -3.71
N ILE A 49 8.42 20.57 -3.02
CA ILE A 49 7.06 21.14 -2.93
C ILE A 49 6.58 21.62 -4.30
N SER A 50 7.46 22.27 -5.07
CA SER A 50 7.13 22.79 -6.41
C SER A 50 6.83 21.65 -7.40
N LEU A 51 7.59 20.56 -7.36
CA LEU A 51 7.33 19.37 -8.18
C LEU A 51 6.02 18.68 -7.81
N ASP A 52 5.75 18.49 -6.51
CA ASP A 52 4.52 17.84 -6.06
C ASP A 52 3.28 18.70 -6.36
N ARG A 53 3.41 20.05 -6.31
CA ARG A 53 2.35 20.98 -6.75
C ARG A 53 2.14 21.00 -8.26
N GLY A 54 3.22 20.97 -9.05
CA GLY A 54 3.14 20.91 -10.51
C GLY A 54 2.45 19.63 -11.00
N ASN A 55 2.69 18.50 -10.30
CA ASN A 55 2.11 17.21 -10.66
C ASN A 55 0.61 17.09 -10.31
N LEU A 56 0.11 17.89 -9.35
CA LEU A 56 -1.32 17.93 -9.00
C LEU A 56 -2.16 18.73 -10.02
N ARG A 57 -1.53 19.62 -10.81
CA ARG A 57 -2.24 20.46 -11.80
C ARG A 57 -2.47 19.75 -13.14
N GLY A 58 -1.74 18.67 -13.43
CA GLY A 58 -1.89 17.86 -14.65
C GLY A 58 -2.76 16.61 -14.51
N ALA A 59 -3.10 16.21 -13.28
CA ALA A 59 -4.06 15.13 -13.04
C ALA A 59 -5.48 15.69 -13.14
N ALA A 60 -5.97 15.86 -14.37
CA ALA A 60 -7.39 16.04 -14.62
C ALA A 60 -8.18 14.99 -13.82
N PRO A 61 -9.33 15.32 -13.20
CA PRO A 61 -10.14 14.38 -12.45
C PRO A 61 -10.70 13.33 -13.43
N GLY A 62 -9.88 12.32 -13.71
CA GLY A 62 -10.23 11.16 -14.52
C GLY A 62 -11.44 10.51 -13.88
N LYS A 63 -12.53 10.53 -14.65
CA LYS A 63 -13.81 9.91 -14.34
C LYS A 63 -13.56 8.58 -13.63
N ARG A 64 -13.94 8.55 -12.36
CA ARG A 64 -13.93 7.37 -11.52
C ARG A 64 -14.95 6.39 -12.10
N ILE A 65 -14.54 5.61 -13.08
CA ILE A 65 -15.31 4.50 -13.64
C ILE A 65 -15.56 3.56 -12.47
N LYS A 66 -16.80 3.57 -11.99
CA LYS A 66 -17.33 2.58 -11.05
C LYS A 66 -17.36 1.26 -11.80
N GLN A 67 -16.24 0.55 -11.83
CA GLN A 67 -16.26 -0.88 -12.12
C GLN A 67 -16.91 -1.54 -10.90
N ASN A 68 -18.23 -1.72 -10.99
CA ASN A 68 -19.00 -2.64 -10.16
C ASN A 68 -18.42 -4.04 -10.39
N ARG A 69 -17.41 -4.40 -9.59
CA ARG A 69 -16.88 -5.75 -9.52
C ARG A 69 -17.71 -6.53 -8.51
N THR A 70 -18.90 -6.93 -8.92
CA THR A 70 -19.67 -8.00 -8.27
C THR A 70 -18.95 -9.31 -8.55
N HIS A 71 -18.01 -9.66 -7.68
CA HIS A 71 -17.53 -11.03 -7.59
C HIS A 71 -18.58 -11.86 -6.87
N ALA A 72 -19.56 -12.36 -7.64
CA ALA A 72 -20.27 -13.56 -7.26
C ALA A 72 -19.25 -14.71 -7.32
N VAL A 73 -19.01 -15.31 -6.16
CA VAL A 73 -18.21 -16.51 -6.00
C VAL A 73 -19.07 -17.65 -6.51
N ASP A 74 -18.90 -18.02 -7.79
CA ASP A 74 -19.36 -19.31 -8.26
C ASP A 74 -18.17 -20.26 -8.39
N LYS A 75 -18.29 -21.40 -7.72
CA LYS A 75 -17.28 -22.43 -7.63
C LYS A 75 -17.52 -23.38 -8.80
N GLN A 76 -16.72 -23.31 -9.86
CA GLN A 76 -16.61 -24.42 -10.79
C GLN A 76 -15.15 -24.76 -11.09
N GLN A 77 -14.91 -26.07 -11.07
CA GLN A 77 -13.64 -26.78 -11.21
C GLN A 77 -12.91 -26.48 -12.53
N PRO A 78 -11.58 -26.68 -12.57
CA PRO A 78 -10.82 -26.64 -13.81
C PRO A 78 -10.96 -27.97 -14.56
N GLN A 79 -11.50 -27.92 -15.78
CA GLN A 79 -11.32 -28.98 -16.78
C GLN A 79 -10.24 -28.54 -17.77
N HIS A 80 -9.20 -29.37 -17.81
CA HIS A 80 -8.25 -29.72 -18.87
C HIS A 80 -8.07 -28.82 -20.11
N ALA A 81 -6.78 -28.64 -20.42
CA ALA A 81 -6.12 -28.74 -21.72
C ALA A 81 -6.68 -27.92 -22.91
N GLU A 82 -5.84 -27.07 -23.48
CA GLU A 82 -5.26 -27.34 -24.81
C GLU A 82 -4.15 -26.33 -25.15
N THR A 83 -3.06 -26.89 -25.63
CA THR A 83 -1.88 -26.23 -26.19
C THR A 83 -2.22 -25.57 -27.52
N ALA A 84 -2.09 -24.25 -27.60
CA ALA A 84 -2.04 -23.54 -28.88
C ALA A 84 -0.60 -23.11 -29.18
N THR A 85 0.05 -23.88 -30.05
CA THR A 85 1.23 -23.48 -30.83
C THR A 85 0.90 -22.25 -31.66
N ILE A 86 1.59 -21.13 -31.40
CA ILE A 86 1.54 -19.94 -32.25
C ILE A 86 2.86 -19.89 -33.03
N SER A 87 2.81 -20.40 -34.26
CA SER A 87 3.79 -20.11 -35.31
C SER A 87 3.51 -18.69 -35.82
N VAL A 88 4.51 -17.82 -35.77
CA VAL A 88 4.52 -16.57 -36.53
C VAL A 88 5.75 -16.60 -37.41
N GLU A 89 5.52 -17.00 -38.65
CA GLU A 89 6.33 -16.64 -39.80
C GLU A 89 6.11 -15.15 -40.07
N SER A 90 7.21 -14.40 -40.24
CA SER A 90 7.13 -13.08 -40.87
C SER A 90 8.36 -12.84 -41.73
N GLU A 91 8.11 -13.08 -43.00
CA GLU A 91 8.76 -12.69 -44.24
C GLU A 91 9.73 -11.48 -44.17
N GLN A 92 10.99 -11.79 -44.45
CA GLN A 92 11.80 -11.24 -45.53
C GLN A 92 11.24 -9.99 -46.26
N THR A 93 11.83 -8.81 -45.98
CA THR A 93 11.78 -7.66 -46.89
C THR A 93 13.20 -7.26 -47.29
N ARG A 94 13.39 -7.19 -48.61
CA ARG A 94 14.63 -6.95 -49.34
C ARG A 94 15.19 -5.53 -49.14
N GLN A 95 16.51 -5.42 -49.30
CA GLN A 95 17.23 -4.15 -49.50
C GLN A 95 16.76 -3.39 -50.75
N PRO A 96 17.11 -2.09 -50.86
CA PRO A 96 18.08 -1.75 -51.90
C PRO A 96 19.18 -0.74 -51.49
N SER A 97 20.38 -1.04 -52.00
CA SER A 97 21.47 -0.20 -52.52
C SER A 97 21.75 1.23 -52.00
N GLN A 98 23.05 1.42 -51.75
CA GLN A 98 23.88 2.62 -51.58
C GLN A 98 23.55 3.84 -52.50
N PRO A 99 24.10 5.03 -52.18
CA PRO A 99 25.32 5.44 -52.91
C PRO A 99 26.46 5.96 -52.02
N ALA A 100 27.67 5.74 -52.54
CA ALA A 100 28.97 6.17 -52.03
C ALA A 100 29.21 7.69 -52.13
N LEU A 101 30.26 8.17 -51.44
CA LEU A 101 31.27 9.20 -51.80
C LEU A 101 31.79 9.93 -50.52
N PRO A 102 32.95 10.62 -50.53
CA PRO A 102 34.28 10.02 -50.58
C PRO A 102 35.21 10.50 -49.44
N SER A 103 36.28 9.71 -49.29
CA SER A 103 37.60 9.98 -48.71
C SER A 103 37.93 11.43 -48.27
N GLY A 104 38.18 11.57 -46.97
CA GLY A 104 38.91 12.67 -46.36
C GLY A 104 39.70 12.12 -45.18
N ALA A 105 40.90 11.62 -45.45
CA ALA A 105 41.84 11.14 -44.47
C ALA A 105 42.16 12.24 -43.44
N LEU A 106 42.30 11.86 -42.16
CA LEU A 106 43.56 11.93 -41.41
C LEU A 106 43.33 11.47 -39.95
N GLN A 107 43.95 10.33 -39.64
CA GLN A 107 44.67 10.02 -38.39
C GLN A 107 43.92 10.16 -37.06
N SER A 108 43.59 9.01 -36.43
CA SER A 108 44.24 8.56 -35.17
C SER A 108 43.44 7.46 -34.46
N ALA A 109 44.20 6.53 -33.89
CA ALA A 109 43.81 5.52 -32.90
C ALA A 109 42.96 4.33 -33.40
N VAL A 110 43.67 3.22 -33.54
CA VAL A 110 43.20 1.83 -33.46
C VAL A 110 42.29 1.66 -32.23
N ARG A 111 40.99 1.92 -32.40
CA ARG A 111 39.97 1.47 -31.46
C ARG A 111 39.51 0.10 -31.95
N LYS A 112 39.93 -0.94 -31.24
CA LYS A 112 39.38 -2.30 -31.35
C LYS A 112 37.87 -2.18 -31.52
N ALA A 113 37.37 -2.56 -32.69
CA ALA A 113 35.97 -2.56 -33.02
C ALA A 113 35.27 -3.58 -32.12
N GLU A 114 34.86 -3.16 -30.93
CA GLU A 114 33.84 -3.90 -30.20
C GLU A 114 32.62 -3.99 -31.12
N PRO A 115 32.07 -5.18 -31.36
CA PRO A 115 30.84 -5.31 -32.12
C PRO A 115 29.81 -4.45 -31.41
N ARG A 116 29.36 -3.38 -32.08
CA ARG A 116 28.26 -2.51 -31.63
C ARG A 116 27.14 -3.44 -31.21
N ARG A 117 26.98 -3.65 -29.91
CA ARG A 117 25.88 -4.44 -29.33
C ARG A 117 24.62 -3.79 -29.87
N GLN A 118 24.01 -4.44 -30.84
CA GLN A 118 22.70 -4.04 -31.33
C GLN A 118 21.82 -3.96 -30.10
N HIS A 119 21.41 -2.74 -29.74
CA HIS A 119 20.49 -2.51 -28.64
C HIS A 119 19.19 -3.19 -29.04
N LEU A 120 19.07 -4.48 -28.73
CA LEU A 120 17.83 -5.22 -28.78
C LEU A 120 16.86 -4.40 -27.95
N LYS A 121 15.82 -3.87 -28.62
CA LYS A 121 14.77 -3.10 -27.96
C LYS A 121 14.30 -3.95 -26.78
N PRO A 122 14.25 -3.41 -25.54
CA PRO A 122 13.78 -4.18 -24.41
C PRO A 122 12.41 -4.76 -24.79
N PRO A 123 12.17 -6.05 -24.51
CA PRO A 123 10.93 -6.71 -24.91
C PRO A 123 9.74 -5.85 -24.46
N SER A 124 8.88 -5.49 -25.42
CA SER A 124 7.74 -4.58 -25.25
C SER A 124 6.82 -5.00 -24.09
N ASP A 125 6.83 -6.30 -23.75
CA ASP A 125 6.08 -6.85 -22.65
C ASP A 125 7.00 -7.13 -21.44
N PRO A 126 6.91 -6.33 -20.36
CA PRO A 126 7.70 -6.55 -19.14
C PRO A 126 7.39 -7.90 -18.49
N SER A 127 6.25 -8.53 -18.79
CA SER A 127 5.90 -9.86 -18.29
C SER A 127 6.76 -10.94 -18.93
N LYS A 128 7.06 -10.81 -20.23
CA LYS A 128 7.91 -11.76 -20.98
C LYS A 128 9.40 -11.59 -20.67
N ALA A 129 9.83 -10.37 -20.33
CA ALA A 129 11.23 -10.08 -19.98
C ALA A 129 11.75 -10.90 -18.78
N TRP A 130 10.85 -11.32 -17.89
CA TRP A 130 11.19 -12.10 -16.68
C TRP A 130 10.94 -13.59 -16.85
N ALA A 131 10.18 -14.00 -17.87
CA ALA A 131 9.87 -15.40 -18.12
C ALA A 131 11.13 -16.22 -18.45
N GLY A 132 12.07 -15.63 -19.20
CA GLY A 132 13.37 -16.26 -19.49
C GLY A 132 14.37 -16.25 -18.32
N SER A 133 14.11 -15.49 -17.24
CA SER A 133 14.98 -15.45 -16.06
C SER A 133 14.41 -16.22 -14.86
N LEU A 134 13.23 -16.82 -15.01
CA LEU A 134 12.72 -17.79 -14.06
C LEU A 134 13.73 -18.94 -13.97
N ALA A 135 14.19 -19.22 -12.75
CA ALA A 135 15.01 -20.40 -12.51
C ALA A 135 14.28 -21.62 -13.08
N THR A 136 14.97 -22.41 -13.89
CA THR A 136 14.46 -23.70 -14.39
C THR A 136 14.04 -24.57 -13.20
N ALA A 137 13.10 -25.49 -13.41
CA ALA A 137 12.62 -26.38 -12.35
C ALA A 137 13.80 -27.05 -11.59
N ASP A 138 14.80 -27.50 -12.33
CA ASP A 138 16.03 -28.11 -11.78
C ASP A 138 16.79 -27.16 -10.84
N LYS A 139 16.92 -25.87 -11.21
CA LYS A 139 17.57 -24.86 -10.35
C LYS A 139 16.75 -24.57 -9.09
N ILE A 140 15.42 -24.69 -9.16
CA ILE A 140 14.56 -24.52 -7.99
C ILE A 140 14.81 -25.68 -7.00
N GLU A 141 14.90 -26.91 -7.51
CA GLU A 141 15.19 -28.11 -6.72
C GLU A 141 16.61 -28.09 -6.13
N GLU A 142 17.63 -27.75 -6.93
CA GLU A 142 19.01 -27.55 -6.46
C GLU A 142 19.04 -26.55 -5.31
N ASN A 143 18.41 -25.39 -5.47
CA ASN A 143 18.35 -24.36 -4.43
C ASN A 143 17.57 -24.82 -3.18
N LYS A 144 16.64 -25.77 -3.32
CA LYS A 144 15.90 -26.36 -2.18
C LYS A 144 16.82 -27.31 -1.42
N LEU A 145 17.50 -28.22 -2.13
CA LEU A 145 18.47 -29.15 -1.55
C LEU A 145 19.62 -28.41 -0.88
N LEU A 146 20.13 -27.32 -1.48
CA LEU A 146 21.17 -26.48 -0.89
C LEU A 146 20.75 -25.91 0.47
N ARG A 147 19.49 -25.43 0.59
CA ARG A 147 18.92 -24.95 1.85
C ARG A 147 18.78 -26.06 2.89
N GLU A 148 18.34 -27.24 2.46
CA GLU A 148 18.19 -28.39 3.36
C GLU A 148 19.55 -28.89 3.87
N ARG A 149 20.55 -29.02 3.00
CA ARG A 149 21.91 -29.40 3.38
C ARG A 149 22.54 -28.36 4.32
N TYR A 150 22.42 -27.07 4.01
CA TYR A 150 22.92 -26.00 4.86
C TYR A 150 22.32 -26.03 6.27
N ARG A 151 21.01 -26.31 6.39
CA ARG A 151 20.34 -26.44 7.70
C ARG A 151 20.78 -27.66 8.49
N LYS A 152 21.13 -28.75 7.82
CA LYS A 152 21.60 -29.99 8.47
C LYS A 152 23.06 -29.87 8.89
N SER A 153 23.90 -29.36 8.00
CA SER A 153 25.36 -29.32 8.17
C SER A 153 25.95 -28.23 7.27
N ALA A 154 26.14 -27.02 7.81
CA ALA A 154 26.74 -25.92 7.04
C ALA A 154 28.20 -26.20 6.65
N GLU A 155 28.92 -26.99 7.45
CA GLU A 155 30.33 -27.30 7.27
C GLU A 155 30.63 -28.27 6.12
N SER A 156 29.67 -29.13 5.75
CA SER A 156 29.84 -30.10 4.66
C SER A 156 29.67 -29.49 3.27
N LEU A 157 29.17 -28.25 3.19
CA LEU A 157 29.10 -27.51 1.93
C LEU A 157 30.43 -26.81 1.65
N THR A 158 30.76 -26.72 0.37
CA THR A 158 31.86 -25.87 -0.11
C THR A 158 31.62 -24.41 0.32
N PRO A 159 32.67 -23.58 0.48
CA PRO A 159 32.51 -22.21 0.93
C PRO A 159 31.59 -21.39 0.01
N GLU A 160 31.65 -21.61 -1.30
CA GLU A 160 30.79 -20.94 -2.29
C GLU A 160 29.32 -21.35 -2.15
N GLU A 161 29.04 -22.64 -2.01
CA GLU A 161 27.68 -23.15 -1.78
C GLU A 161 27.10 -22.68 -0.44
N ARG A 162 27.96 -22.58 0.59
CA ARG A 162 27.59 -22.08 1.91
C ARG A 162 27.16 -20.63 1.85
N GLU A 163 27.93 -19.77 1.18
CA GLU A 163 27.58 -18.36 0.98
C GLU A 163 26.28 -18.23 0.16
N ARG A 164 26.15 -19.00 -0.92
CA ARG A 164 24.92 -19.03 -1.74
C ARG A 164 23.70 -19.49 -0.93
N ALA A 165 23.83 -20.52 -0.11
CA ALA A 165 22.75 -21.01 0.75
C ALA A 165 22.36 -19.98 1.81
N ALA A 166 23.35 -19.36 2.46
CA ALA A 166 23.12 -18.30 3.44
C ALA A 166 22.37 -17.11 2.82
N ALA A 167 22.77 -16.68 1.62
CA ALA A 167 22.09 -15.61 0.89
C ALA A 167 20.63 -15.96 0.53
N LEU A 168 20.36 -17.21 0.14
CA LEU A 168 19.00 -17.69 -0.13
C LEU A 168 18.14 -17.71 1.13
N ILE A 169 18.67 -18.20 2.26
CA ILE A 169 17.96 -18.22 3.54
C ILE A 169 17.66 -16.80 4.02
N ALA A 170 18.63 -15.90 4.02
CA ALA A 170 18.45 -14.49 4.39
C ALA A 170 17.43 -13.77 3.47
N ARG A 171 17.35 -14.16 2.19
CA ARG A 171 16.31 -13.66 1.29
C ARG A 171 14.92 -14.19 1.67
N ASP A 172 14.82 -15.47 2.01
CA ASP A 172 13.56 -16.10 2.40
C ASP A 172 13.06 -15.53 3.73
N GLU A 173 13.93 -15.35 4.72
CA GLU A 173 13.61 -14.70 6.00
C GLU A 173 13.10 -13.27 5.79
N ARG A 174 13.77 -12.46 4.97
CA ARG A 174 13.29 -11.12 4.62
C ARG A 174 11.92 -11.16 3.95
N LYS A 175 11.67 -12.14 3.07
CA LYS A 175 10.34 -12.33 2.44
C LYS A 175 9.30 -12.75 3.47
N GLN A 176 9.63 -13.66 4.38
CA GLN A 176 8.74 -14.11 5.45
C GLN A 176 8.41 -12.98 6.42
N ALA A 177 9.41 -12.22 6.89
CA ALA A 177 9.21 -11.04 7.72
C ALA A 177 8.30 -10.00 7.05
N LYS A 178 8.52 -9.73 5.75
CA LYS A 178 7.64 -8.84 4.97
C LYS A 178 6.22 -9.38 4.84
N LYS A 179 6.04 -10.69 4.70
CA LYS A 179 4.73 -11.34 4.65
C LYS A 179 4.02 -11.26 6.01
N ALA A 180 4.74 -11.53 7.10
CA ALA A 180 4.24 -11.42 8.46
C ALA A 180 3.77 -9.99 8.77
N ALA A 181 4.62 -8.98 8.52
CA ALA A 181 4.26 -7.57 8.72
C ALA A 181 3.00 -7.16 7.92
N ARG A 182 2.82 -7.68 6.70
CA ARG A 182 1.61 -7.44 5.89
C ARG A 182 0.38 -8.15 6.47
N ALA A 183 0.56 -9.34 7.04
CA ALA A 183 -0.52 -10.08 7.70
C ALA A 183 -1.00 -9.30 8.94
N ASP A 184 -0.09 -8.77 9.74
CA ASP A 184 -0.40 -7.98 10.94
C ASP A 184 -1.19 -6.72 10.58
N VAL A 185 -0.76 -5.99 9.55
CA VAL A 185 -1.48 -4.81 9.05
C VAL A 185 -2.89 -5.19 8.57
N ARG A 186 -3.04 -6.34 7.92
CA ARG A 186 -4.35 -6.83 7.45
C ARG A 186 -5.25 -7.21 8.64
N ALA A 187 -4.71 -7.90 9.64
CA ALA A 187 -5.43 -8.26 10.86
C ALA A 187 -5.93 -7.01 11.59
N ALA A 188 -5.04 -6.03 11.82
CA ALA A 188 -5.40 -4.76 12.46
C ALA A 188 -6.50 -3.99 11.69
N ARG A 189 -6.50 -4.06 10.36
CA ARG A 189 -7.55 -3.46 9.53
C ARG A 189 -8.89 -4.19 9.68
N VAL A 190 -8.88 -5.52 9.73
CA VAL A 190 -10.10 -6.32 9.94
C VAL A 190 -10.70 -6.00 11.31
N ASP A 191 -9.87 -5.94 12.36
CA ASP A 191 -10.33 -5.61 13.71
C ASP A 191 -10.93 -4.21 13.81
N ARG A 192 -10.30 -3.23 13.17
CA ARG A 192 -10.84 -1.86 13.11
C ARG A 192 -12.18 -1.81 12.40
N ASN A 193 -12.33 -2.53 11.28
CA ASN A 193 -13.58 -2.60 10.55
C ASN A 193 -14.67 -3.29 11.38
N LYS A 194 -14.34 -4.35 12.10
CA LYS A 194 -15.25 -5.05 13.02
C LYS A 194 -15.74 -4.12 14.14
N LYS A 195 -14.83 -3.45 14.84
CA LYS A 195 -15.16 -2.47 15.89
C LYS A 195 -16.03 -1.32 15.36
N SER A 196 -15.72 -0.82 14.15
CA SER A 196 -16.52 0.22 13.50
C SER A 196 -17.95 -0.26 13.18
N HIS A 197 -18.09 -1.49 12.71
CA HIS A 197 -19.39 -2.10 12.46
C HIS A 197 -20.21 -2.27 13.75
N GLU A 198 -19.60 -2.80 14.82
CA GLU A 198 -20.23 -2.92 16.14
C GLU A 198 -20.67 -1.55 16.68
N ASN A 199 -19.84 -0.51 16.52
CA ASN A 199 -20.20 0.84 16.93
C ASN A 199 -21.42 1.37 16.14
N ARG A 200 -21.46 1.15 14.82
CA ARG A 200 -22.63 1.50 14.00
C ARG A 200 -23.89 0.76 14.44
N GLN A 201 -23.78 -0.51 14.82
CA GLN A 201 -24.92 -1.26 15.36
C GLN A 201 -25.41 -0.70 16.68
N LYS A 202 -24.49 -0.36 17.60
CA LYS A 202 -24.83 0.30 18.87
C LYS A 202 -25.53 1.63 18.64
N GLU A 203 -25.03 2.46 17.73
CA GLU A 203 -25.66 3.73 17.37
C GLU A 203 -27.05 3.53 16.74
N ARG A 204 -27.24 2.54 15.86
CA ARG A 204 -28.56 2.18 15.32
C ARG A 204 -29.55 1.78 16.41
N LEU A 205 -29.11 0.98 17.38
CA LEU A 205 -29.95 0.57 18.52
C LEU A 205 -30.32 1.75 19.41
N LYS A 206 -29.37 2.66 19.70
CA LYS A 206 -29.64 3.89 20.45
C LYS A 206 -30.68 4.77 19.75
N LEU A 207 -30.50 5.03 18.45
CA LEU A 207 -31.44 5.82 17.65
C LEU A 207 -32.83 5.16 17.59
N SER A 208 -32.90 3.83 17.48
CA SER A 208 -34.17 3.11 17.51
C SER A 208 -34.90 3.26 18.86
N LYS A 209 -34.17 3.19 19.99
CA LYS A 209 -34.76 3.44 21.32
C LYS A 209 -35.30 4.86 21.47
N LEU A 210 -34.54 5.86 21.02
CA LEU A 210 -34.99 7.26 21.06
C LEU A 210 -36.24 7.49 20.22
N LYS A 211 -36.30 6.91 19.01
CA LYS A 211 -37.51 6.98 18.17
C LYS A 211 -38.73 6.35 18.83
N SER A 212 -38.56 5.21 19.50
CA SER A 212 -39.67 4.55 20.22
C SER A 212 -40.18 5.39 21.40
N ILE A 213 -39.29 6.06 22.13
CA ILE A 213 -39.69 6.98 23.22
C ILE A 213 -40.46 8.18 22.65
N GLU A 214 -39.98 8.76 21.56
CA GLU A 214 -40.64 9.91 20.91
C GLU A 214 -42.03 9.52 20.37
N GLU A 215 -42.14 8.37 19.70
CA GLU A 215 -43.43 7.85 19.24
C GLU A 215 -44.41 7.63 20.41
N LYS A 216 -43.93 7.07 21.53
CA LYS A 216 -44.75 6.90 22.75
C LYS A 216 -45.20 8.23 23.32
N LYS A 217 -44.35 9.27 23.27
CA LYS A 217 -44.70 10.63 23.70
C LYS A 217 -45.76 11.24 22.80
N GLN A 218 -45.63 11.08 21.48
CA GLN A 218 -46.63 11.54 20.50
C GLN A 218 -47.98 10.83 20.71
N ARG A 219 -47.98 9.50 20.90
CA ARG A 219 -49.21 8.73 21.21
C ARG A 219 -49.87 9.22 22.51
N ARG A 220 -49.10 9.53 23.55
CA ARG A 220 -49.63 10.11 24.79
C ARG A 220 -50.25 11.49 24.58
N ALA A 221 -49.66 12.32 23.73
CA ALA A 221 -50.19 13.64 23.41
C ALA A 221 -51.52 13.56 22.64
N THR A 222 -51.69 12.61 21.72
CA THR A 222 -52.94 12.45 20.94
C THR A 222 -54.05 11.71 21.70
N THR A 223 -53.70 10.86 22.66
CA THR A 223 -54.67 10.06 23.44
C THR A 223 -55.06 10.74 24.76
N ALA A 224 -54.55 11.94 25.04
CA ALA A 224 -55.06 12.73 26.16
C ALA A 224 -56.56 12.98 25.89
N PRO A 225 -57.47 12.41 26.70
CA PRO A 225 -58.88 12.62 26.49
C PRO A 225 -59.13 14.12 26.60
N SER A 226 -59.78 14.67 25.57
CA SER A 226 -60.46 15.95 25.65
C SER A 226 -61.49 15.87 26.77
N SER A 227 -61.05 15.93 28.03
CA SER A 227 -61.90 16.11 29.18
C SER A 227 -62.28 17.59 29.27
N SER A 228 -62.81 18.13 28.17
CA SER A 228 -63.82 19.19 28.24
C SER A 228 -65.13 18.52 28.68
N GLY A 229 -65.10 17.90 29.86
CA GLY A 229 -66.27 17.62 30.65
C GLY A 229 -66.69 18.95 31.24
N SER A 230 -67.36 19.75 30.42
CA SER A 230 -68.17 20.86 30.87
C SER A 230 -69.39 20.25 31.56
N ASP A 231 -69.20 19.74 32.78
CA ASP A 231 -70.28 19.45 33.72
C ASP A 231 -70.87 20.81 34.12
N SER A 232 -71.72 21.33 33.24
CA SER A 232 -72.59 22.46 33.52
C SER A 232 -73.72 21.95 34.40
N VAL A 233 -73.44 21.88 35.71
CA VAL A 233 -74.42 21.60 36.75
C VAL A 233 -75.53 22.65 36.64
N GLN A 234 -76.69 22.24 36.13
CA GLN A 234 -77.93 23.00 36.21
C GLN A 234 -78.34 23.07 37.69
N GLY A 235 -78.11 24.23 38.32
CA GLY A 235 -78.73 24.58 39.59
C GLY A 235 -80.21 24.83 39.37
N SER A 236 -81.06 23.97 39.91
CA SER A 236 -82.47 24.24 40.15
C SER A 236 -82.67 24.53 41.63
N ALA A 237 -83.08 25.76 41.94
CA ALA A 237 -83.80 26.15 43.15
C ALA A 237 -84.59 27.43 42.82
#